data_AF-A0A7W7DTA7-F1
#
_entry.id   AF-A0A7W7DTA7-F1
#
_cell.length_a   1.000
_cell.length_b   1.000
_cell.length_c   1.000
_cell.angle_alpha   90.00
_cell.angle_beta   90.00
_cell.angle_gamma   90.00
#
_symmetry.space_group_name_H-M   'P 1'
#
loop_
_entity.id
_entity.type
_entity.pdbx_description
1 polymer ?
#
loop_
_entity_poly.entity_id
_entity_poly.type
_entity_poly.pdbx_seq_one_letter_code
_entity_poly.pdbx_strand_id
1 'polypeptide(L)'
;MPRLRGVHTLRTLDDARRLREDLSRPGRVVVVGGAFIGAEVSSSARALGHEVTIVESEQKPLLRQLGPKAAGILSRLHTDHGVALVTGVGVTGLVGEDGDGRRAGGYSLEAGSHGVPSEDCAG
;
A
#
# COMPACT_ATOMS: atom_id res chain seq x y z
N MET A 1 -7.53 6.29 21.15
CA MET A 1 -7.17 5.07 20.41
C MET A 1 -5.68 4.81 20.62
N PRO A 2 -5.27 3.74 21.32
CA PRO A 2 -3.85 3.43 21.49
C PRO A 2 -3.21 3.20 20.12
N ARG A 3 -2.11 3.90 19.83
CA ARG A 3 -1.44 3.88 18.54
C ARG A 3 -0.63 2.57 18.40
N LEU A 4 -0.88 1.81 17.34
CA LEU A 4 -0.07 0.64 17.00
C LEU A 4 1.33 1.10 16.58
N ARG A 5 2.37 0.41 17.04
CA ARG A 5 3.75 0.63 16.59
C ARG A 5 3.93 0.12 15.16
N GLY A 6 4.79 0.77 14.37
CA GLY A 6 5.00 0.44 12.96
C GLY A 6 3.90 0.95 12.02
N VAL A 7 2.97 1.79 12.50
CA VAL A 7 1.95 2.45 11.68
C VAL A 7 2.31 3.93 11.52
N HIS A 8 2.48 4.35 10.28
CA HIS A 8 2.96 5.69 9.93
C HIS A 8 1.99 6.40 8.98
N THR A 9 1.92 7.72 9.12
CA THR A 9 1.42 8.64 8.09
C THR A 9 2.60 9.47 7.61
N LEU A 10 2.54 10.01 6.38
CA LEU A 10 3.62 10.83 5.82
C LEU A 10 3.07 12.16 5.32
N ARG A 11 3.24 13.23 6.11
CA ARG A 11 2.83 14.61 5.74
C ARG A 11 3.94 15.63 5.98
N THR A 12 4.75 15.40 7.00
CA THR A 12 5.79 16.33 7.46
C THR A 12 7.18 15.71 7.36
N LEU A 13 8.22 16.53 7.51
CA LEU A 13 9.60 16.05 7.57
C LEU A 13 9.82 15.10 8.76
N ASP A 14 9.18 15.36 9.90
CA ASP A 14 9.32 14.51 11.08
C ASP A 14 8.63 13.15 10.90
N ASP A 15 7.55 13.10 10.13
CA ASP A 15 6.98 11.83 9.69
C ASP A 15 7.97 11.02 8.84
N ALA A 16 8.63 11.69 7.89
CA ALA A 16 9.62 11.06 7.01
C ALA A 16 10.81 10.50 7.81
N ARG A 17 11.29 11.25 8.81
CA ARG A 17 12.38 10.80 9.70
C ARG A 17 11.98 9.54 10.47
N ARG A 18 10.80 9.53 11.11
CA ARG A 18 10.28 8.37 11.83
C ARG A 18 10.10 7.16 10.94
N LEU A 19 9.55 7.34 9.73
CA LEU A 19 9.41 6.26 8.76
C LEU A 19 10.78 5.71 8.34
N ARG A 20 11.76 6.57 8.07
CA ARG A 20 13.11 6.16 7.68
C ARG A 20 13.81 5.35 8.77
N GLU A 21 13.63 5.72 10.03
CA GLU A 21 14.17 4.96 11.17
C GLU A 21 13.61 3.53 11.21
N ASP A 22 12.30 3.37 11.05
CA ASP A 22 11.64 2.06 11.04
C ASP A 22 11.93 1.25 9.76
N LEU A 23 12.27 1.89 8.65
CA LEU A 23 12.72 1.24 7.40
C LEU A 23 14.23 0.92 7.36
N SER A 24 14.96 1.11 8.47
CA SER A 24 16.43 0.94 8.53
C SER A 24 16.93 -0.48 8.28
N ARG A 25 16.06 -1.49 8.37
CA ARG A 25 16.38 -2.90 8.10
C ARG A 25 15.31 -3.52 7.20
N PRO A 26 15.68 -4.34 6.20
CA PRO A 26 14.72 -5.01 5.34
C PRO A 26 13.66 -5.78 6.13
N GLY A 27 12.41 -5.65 5.68
CA GLY A 27 11.25 -6.34 6.25
C GLY A 27 10.06 -6.28 5.29
N ARG A 28 8.86 -6.50 5.82
CA ARG A 28 7.61 -6.40 5.08
C ARG A 28 6.94 -5.06 5.32
N VAL A 29 6.54 -4.38 4.26
CA VAL A 29 5.88 -3.07 4.29
C VAL A 29 4.57 -3.15 3.53
N VAL A 30 3.50 -2.73 4.19
CA VAL A 30 2.20 -2.53 3.55
C VAL A 30 1.97 -1.04 3.41
N VAL A 31 1.70 -0.60 2.19
CA VAL A 31 1.34 0.78 1.88
C VAL A 31 -0.15 0.82 1.58
N VAL A 32 -0.90 1.54 2.42
CA VAL A 32 -2.35 1.70 2.27
C VAL A 32 -2.61 2.96 1.43
N GLY A 33 -3.14 2.76 0.22
CA GLY A 33 -3.38 3.76 -0.80
C GLY A 33 -2.25 3.84 -1.85
N GLY A 34 -2.63 3.77 -3.12
CA GLY A 34 -1.78 3.84 -4.31
C GLY A 34 -1.81 5.20 -5.00
N ALA A 35 -2.03 6.29 -4.26
CA ALA A 35 -1.85 7.66 -4.77
C ALA A 35 -0.34 8.03 -4.84
N PHE A 36 -0.01 9.27 -5.19
CA PHE A 36 1.38 9.70 -5.39
C PHE A 36 2.30 9.39 -4.22
N ILE A 37 1.90 9.75 -2.99
CA ILE A 37 2.72 9.49 -1.80
C ILE A 37 2.91 7.97 -1.60
N GLY A 38 1.85 7.18 -1.77
CA GLY A 38 1.92 5.73 -1.62
C GLY A 38 2.84 5.08 -2.65
N ALA A 39 2.75 5.50 -3.91
CA ALA A 39 3.61 5.00 -4.99
C ALA A 39 5.09 5.32 -4.73
N GLU A 40 5.41 6.57 -4.38
CA GLU A 40 6.80 6.99 -4.10
C GLU A 40 7.39 6.30 -2.87
N VAL A 41 6.59 6.16 -1.79
CA VAL A 41 7.00 5.42 -0.59
C VAL A 41 7.24 3.95 -0.91
N SER A 42 6.39 3.34 -1.73
CA SER A 42 6.53 1.94 -2.13
C SER A 42 7.80 1.69 -2.93
N SER A 43 8.05 2.54 -3.92
CA SER A 43 9.29 2.53 -4.71
C SER A 43 10.53 2.70 -3.82
N SER A 44 10.49 3.67 -2.90
CA SER A 44 11.58 3.96 -1.97
C SER A 44 11.85 2.79 -1.01
N ALA A 45 10.81 2.21 -0.41
CA ALA A 45 10.93 1.06 0.48
C ALA A 45 11.46 -0.17 -0.28
N ARG A 46 11.00 -0.39 -1.52
CA ARG A 46 11.49 -1.48 -2.37
C ARG A 46 12.97 -1.32 -2.71
N ALA A 47 13.41 -0.10 -3.02
CA ALA A 47 14.81 0.24 -3.26
C ALA A 47 15.71 0.03 -2.02
N LEU A 48 15.14 0.18 -0.82
CA LEU A 48 15.80 -0.14 0.46
C LEU A 48 15.80 -1.65 0.79
N GLY A 49 15.28 -2.50 -0.09
CA GLY A 49 15.31 -3.96 0.03
C GLY A 49 14.12 -4.58 0.78
N HIS A 50 13.05 -3.81 1.03
CA HIS A 50 11.84 -4.33 1.66
C HIS A 50 10.96 -5.12 0.68
N GLU A 51 10.22 -6.09 1.21
CA GLU A 51 9.07 -6.69 0.53
C GLU A 51 7.87 -5.75 0.68
N VAL A 52 7.34 -5.26 -0.44
CA VAL A 52 6.34 -4.18 -0.43
C VAL A 52 5.05 -4.63 -1.08
N THR A 53 3.94 -4.37 -0.41
CA THR A 53 2.58 -4.53 -0.94
C THR A 53 1.84 -3.20 -0.90
N ILE A 54 1.30 -2.76 -2.03
CA ILE A 54 0.32 -1.65 -2.09
C ILE A 54 -1.07 -2.25 -1.99
N VAL A 55 -1.89 -1.72 -1.09
CA VAL A 55 -3.32 -1.97 -1.03
C VAL A 55 -4.05 -0.72 -1.52
N GLU A 56 -4.88 -0.85 -2.55
CA GLU A 56 -5.60 0.26 -3.17
C GLU A 56 -7.08 -0.09 -3.36
N SER A 57 -7.94 0.84 -2.94
CA SER A 57 -9.39 0.79 -3.12
C SER A 57 -9.85 0.88 -4.58
N GLU A 58 -9.11 1.63 -5.39
CA GLU A 58 -9.31 1.73 -6.83
C GLU A 58 -8.79 0.50 -7.57
N GLN A 59 -9.23 0.34 -8.82
CA GLN A 59 -8.79 -0.77 -9.67
C GLN A 59 -7.28 -0.70 -10.02
N LYS A 60 -6.67 0.49 -9.94
CA LYS A 60 -5.23 0.71 -10.17
C LYS A 60 -4.71 1.89 -9.33
N PRO A 61 -3.44 1.85 -8.89
CA PRO A 61 -2.74 3.03 -8.38
C PRO A 61 -2.86 4.22 -9.34
N LEU A 62 -3.06 5.43 -8.79
CA LEU A 62 -3.15 6.70 -9.52
C LEU A 62 -4.25 6.76 -10.60
N LEU A 63 -5.24 5.86 -10.58
CA LEU A 63 -6.30 5.80 -11.60
C LEU A 63 -7.06 7.11 -11.74
N ARG A 64 -7.48 7.71 -10.62
CA ARG A 64 -8.25 8.96 -10.61
C ARG A 64 -7.44 10.17 -11.08
N GLN A 65 -6.13 10.16 -10.85
CA GLN A 65 -5.23 11.28 -11.12
C GLN A 65 -4.72 11.27 -12.56
N LEU A 66 -4.45 10.08 -13.12
CA LEU A 66 -3.76 9.93 -14.40
C LEU A 66 -4.59 9.22 -15.48
N GLY A 67 -5.72 8.63 -15.11
CA GLY A 67 -6.56 7.85 -16.00
C GLY A 67 -6.02 6.45 -16.33
N PRO A 68 -6.83 5.62 -17.02
CA PRO A 68 -6.58 4.18 -17.13
C PRO A 68 -5.26 3.79 -17.79
N LYS A 69 -4.84 4.51 -18.83
CA LYS A 69 -3.62 4.20 -19.60
C LYS A 69 -2.36 4.42 -18.76
N ALA A 70 -2.21 5.61 -18.19
CA ALA A 70 -1.03 5.95 -17.39
C ALA A 70 -1.00 5.15 -16.08
N ALA A 71 -2.15 4.97 -15.41
CA ALA A 71 -2.26 4.11 -14.24
C ALA A 71 -1.84 2.66 -14.54
N GLY A 72 -2.20 2.12 -15.71
CA GLY A 72 -1.75 0.80 -16.16
C GLY A 72 -0.24 0.68 -16.30
N ILE A 73 0.40 1.69 -16.92
CA ILE A 73 1.86 1.73 -17.07
C ILE A 73 2.55 1.79 -15.70
N LEU A 74 2.05 2.63 -14.79
CA LEU A 74 2.63 2.77 -13.45
C LEU A 74 2.42 1.54 -12.56
N SER A 75 1.27 0.87 -12.71
CA SER A 75 1.01 -0.42 -12.05
C SER A 75 2.04 -1.45 -12.50
N ARG A 76 2.24 -1.56 -13.82
CA ARG A 76 3.24 -2.47 -14.39
C ARG A 76 4.65 -2.11 -13.92
N LEU A 77 5.00 -0.82 -13.88
CA LEU A 77 6.30 -0.39 -13.39
C LEU A 77 6.55 -0.85 -11.95
N HIS A 78 5.55 -0.73 -11.06
CA HIS A 78 5.66 -1.22 -9.69
C HIS A 78 5.84 -2.74 -9.63
N THR A 79 5.01 -3.49 -10.36
CA THR A 79 5.10 -4.95 -10.36
C THR A 79 6.41 -5.46 -10.97
N ASP A 80 6.90 -4.83 -12.03
CA ASP A 80 8.18 -5.17 -12.68
C ASP A 80 9.37 -4.94 -11.72
N HIS A 81 9.23 -4.02 -10.75
CA HIS A 81 10.21 -3.80 -9.68
C HIS A 81 9.94 -4.65 -8.41
N GLY A 82 8.99 -5.57 -8.46
CA GLY A 82 8.69 -6.52 -7.39
C GLY A 82 7.83 -5.97 -6.25
N VAL A 83 7.03 -4.93 -6.51
CA VAL A 83 5.97 -4.48 -5.59
C VAL A 83 4.70 -5.27 -5.87
N ALA A 84 4.11 -5.88 -4.84
CA ALA A 84 2.81 -6.54 -4.95
C ALA A 84 1.68 -5.50 -4.95
N LEU A 85 0.65 -5.70 -5.77
CA LEU A 85 -0.52 -4.83 -5.83
C LEU A 85 -1.77 -5.63 -5.43
N VAL A 86 -2.52 -5.13 -4.45
CA VAL A 86 -3.84 -5.61 -4.07
C VAL A 86 -4.82 -4.46 -4.30
N THR A 87 -5.51 -4.50 -5.45
CA THR A 87 -6.37 -3.43 -5.94
C THR A 87 -7.86 -3.77 -5.81
N GLY A 88 -8.72 -2.77 -5.89
CA GLY A 88 -10.17 -2.95 -5.76
C GLY A 88 -10.61 -3.33 -4.35
N VAL A 89 -9.79 -3.07 -3.32
CA VAL A 89 -10.08 -3.43 -1.92
C VAL A 89 -9.68 -2.31 -0.96
N GLY A 90 -10.52 -2.08 0.06
CA GLY A 90 -10.23 -1.15 1.15
C GLY A 90 -9.60 -1.85 2.35
N VAL A 91 -8.80 -1.13 3.13
CA VAL A 91 -8.35 -1.59 4.46
C VAL A 91 -9.35 -1.12 5.51
N THR A 92 -9.91 -2.06 6.27
CA THR A 92 -10.92 -1.79 7.31
C THR A 92 -10.36 -1.72 8.72
N GLY A 93 -9.21 -2.33 8.94
CA GLY A 93 -8.64 -2.45 10.27
C GLY A 93 -7.18 -2.87 10.24
N LEU A 94 -6.49 -2.56 11.33
CA LEU A 94 -5.14 -2.99 11.60
C LEU A 94 -5.15 -3.84 12.87
N VAL A 95 -4.43 -4.96 12.83
CA VAL A 95 -4.33 -5.91 13.94
C VAL A 95 -2.94 -5.82 14.53
N GLY A 96 -2.87 -5.62 15.84
CA GLY A 96 -1.62 -5.66 16.59
C GLY A 96 -1.31 -7.07 17.08
N GLU A 97 -0.03 -7.43 17.19
CA GLU A 97 0.38 -8.66 17.88
C GLU A 97 0.33 -8.49 19.40
N ASP A 98 0.01 -9.57 20.12
CA ASP A 98 0.04 -9.62 21.58
C ASP A 98 1.49 -9.71 22.09
N GLY A 99 1.88 -8.77 22.97
CA GLY A 99 3.24 -8.64 23.52
C GLY A 99 3.53 -7.21 24.00
N ASP A 100 4.76 -6.93 24.48
CA ASP A 100 5.22 -5.68 25.14
C ASP A 100 5.23 -4.42 24.24
N GLY A 101 4.42 -4.47 23.19
CA GLY A 101 3.66 -3.35 22.71
C GLY A 101 3.19 -3.62 21.31
N ARG A 102 1.91 -3.37 21.13
CA ARG A 102 1.07 -3.64 19.97
C ARG A 102 1.71 -3.13 18.66
N ARG A 103 2.65 -3.87 18.08
CA ARG A 103 3.17 -3.65 16.73
C ARG A 103 2.12 -4.16 15.75
N ALA A 104 1.90 -3.45 14.65
CA ALA A 104 1.02 -3.95 13.60
C ALA A 104 1.60 -5.25 13.03
N GLY A 105 0.83 -6.33 13.10
CA GLY A 105 1.18 -7.65 12.55
C GLY A 105 0.25 -8.09 11.43
N GLY A 106 -0.88 -7.41 11.23
CA GLY A 106 -1.84 -7.73 10.18
C GLY A 106 -2.79 -6.57 9.86
N TYR A 107 -3.57 -6.76 8.80
CA TYR A 107 -4.60 -5.83 8.34
C TYR A 107 -5.80 -6.60 7.79
N SER A 108 -6.98 -6.01 7.95
CA SER A 108 -8.24 -6.55 7.41
C SER A 108 -8.63 -5.81 6.15
N LEU A 109 -9.17 -6.54 5.17
CA LEU A 109 -9.59 -6.01 3.89
C LEU A 109 -11.10 -6.15 3.70
N GLU A 110 -11.68 -5.25 2.92
CA GLU A 110 -13.04 -5.35 2.37
C GLU A 110 -13.03 -5.09 0.87
N ALA A 111 -13.93 -5.73 0.12
CA ALA A 111 -14.08 -5.45 -1.30
C ALA A 111 -14.48 -3.97 -1.49
N GLY A 112 -13.77 -3.27 -2.38
CA GLY A 112 -14.10 -1.91 -2.77
C GLY A 112 -15.45 -1.86 -3.48
N SER A 113 -16.23 -0.81 -3.25
CA SER A 113 -17.56 -0.63 -3.84
C SER A 113 -17.56 -0.27 -5.33
N HIS A 114 -16.40 -0.28 -6.00
CA HIS A 114 -16.28 0.08 -7.40
C HIS A 114 -16.29 -1.17 -8.28
N GLY A 115 -17.48 -1.39 -8.87
CA GLY A 115 -17.87 -2.55 -9.65
C GLY A 115 -16.78 -3.11 -10.55
N VAL A 116 -16.57 -4.41 -10.40
CA VAL A 116 -15.93 -5.26 -11.41
C VAL A 116 -16.70 -5.05 -12.72
N PRO A 117 -16.08 -4.66 -13.84
CA PRO A 117 -16.73 -4.86 -15.12
C PRO A 117 -16.97 -6.36 -15.25
N SER A 118 -18.23 -6.77 -15.37
CA SER A 118 -18.55 -8.12 -15.80
C SER A 118 -17.92 -8.32 -17.18
N GLU A 119 -16.78 -9.01 -17.25
CA GLU A 119 -16.36 -9.63 -18.49
C GLU A 119 -17.28 -10.83 -18.70
N ASP A 120 -18.29 -10.60 -19.54
CA ASP A 120 -19.06 -11.63 -20.21
C ASP A 120 -18.09 -12.64 -20.82
N CYS A 121 -18.02 -13.83 -20.22
CA CYS A 121 -17.51 -15.01 -20.92
C CYS A 121 -18.59 -15.45 -21.92
N ALA A 122 -18.63 -14.77 -23.07
CA ALA A 122 -19.22 -15.26 -24.28
C ALA A 122 -18.09 -15.49 -25.30
N GLY A 123 -17.77 -16.76 -25.54
CA GLY A 123 -16.75 -17.20 -26.50
C GLY A 123 -16.31 -18.62 -26.24
#